data_AF-E9HB72-F1
#
_entry.id   AF-E9HB72-F1
#
_cell.length_a   1.000
_cell.length_b   1.000
_cell.length_c   1.000
_cell.angle_alpha   90.00
_cell.angle_beta   90.00
_cell.angle_gamma   90.00
#
_symmetry.space_group_name_H-M   'P 1'
#
loop_
_entity.id
_entity.type
_entity.pdbx_description
1 polymer ?
#
loop_
_entity_poly.entity_id
_entity_poly.type
_entity_poly.pdbx_seq_one_letter_code
_entity_poly.pdbx_strand_id
1 'polypeptide(L)'
;MTGQVKVVKALYAYTAQHPDELSFEEGELLYVMESSKAKCGTCTGLIPCNYVEENGELITMPLHDACRRGNILFFEEAILNGVSQLDKAGNTALFWAAHGGHVSCMQLLLQSEKIDLNAQNKLGDTALHAAAWKGRIEAVSLLLSSGAKTNILNCEGNKALALSRDPEIINMIAKHDDSLISNNVSDYFGNAEELDSD
;
A
#
# COMPACT_ATOMS: atom_id res chain seq x y z
N MET A 1 0.02 1.54 27.49
CA MET A 1 -0.49 0.85 26.29
C MET A 1 -1.10 1.92 25.40
N THR A 2 -0.33 2.46 24.46
CA THR A 2 -0.87 3.42 23.49
C THR A 2 -1.84 2.68 22.58
N GLY A 3 -3.11 3.09 22.58
CA GLY A 3 -4.13 2.54 21.70
C GLY A 3 -3.75 2.72 20.23
N GLN A 4 -4.26 1.84 19.38
CA GLN A 4 -4.09 1.96 17.93
C GLN A 4 -4.84 3.21 17.46
N VAL A 5 -4.14 4.13 16.77
CA VAL A 5 -4.78 5.35 16.23
C VAL A 5 -5.82 4.96 15.19
N LYS A 6 -7.05 5.44 15.38
CA LYS A 6 -8.14 5.29 14.41
C LYS A 6 -8.21 6.55 13.56
N VAL A 7 -8.41 6.40 12.26
CA VAL A 7 -8.61 7.52 11.34
C VAL A 7 -10.09 7.59 11.02
N VAL A 8 -10.69 8.74 11.24
CA VAL A 8 -12.13 8.97 11.03
C VAL A 8 -12.28 10.19 10.14
N LYS A 9 -13.09 10.08 9.09
CA LYS A 9 -13.49 11.24 8.30
C LYS A 9 -14.75 11.84 8.92
N ALA A 10 -14.73 13.14 9.22
CA ALA A 10 -15.89 13.86 9.71
C ALA A 10 -16.96 13.92 8.60
N LEU A 11 -18.16 13.38 8.85
CA LEU A 11 -19.29 13.50 7.91
C LEU A 11 -20.06 14.80 8.10
N TYR A 12 -19.93 15.44 9.28
CA TYR A 12 -20.57 16.70 9.61
C TYR A 12 -19.62 17.57 10.44
N ALA A 13 -19.60 18.88 10.21
CA ALA A 13 -18.79 19.79 11.02
C ALA A 13 -19.19 19.75 12.52
N TYR A 14 -18.24 20.07 13.39
CA TYR A 14 -18.47 20.19 14.82
C TYR A 14 -17.75 21.42 15.37
N THR A 15 -18.49 22.19 16.18
CA THR A 15 -17.98 23.37 16.87
C THR A 15 -17.86 23.05 18.36
N ALA A 16 -16.64 23.21 18.89
CA ALA A 16 -16.33 23.04 20.30
C ALA A 16 -17.29 23.85 21.19
N GLN A 17 -17.86 23.20 22.20
CA GLN A 17 -18.69 23.80 23.24
C GLN A 17 -17.85 24.11 24.50
N HIS A 18 -16.75 23.39 24.68
CA HIS A 18 -15.79 23.59 25.76
C HIS A 18 -14.38 23.93 25.23
N PRO A 19 -13.55 24.68 25.98
CA PRO A 19 -12.23 25.12 25.50
C PRO A 19 -11.23 24.00 25.21
N ASP A 20 -11.47 22.81 25.75
CA ASP A 20 -10.66 21.60 25.56
C ASP A 20 -11.16 20.73 24.39
N GLU A 21 -12.30 21.05 23.80
CA GLU A 21 -12.84 20.37 22.63
C GLU A 21 -12.24 20.89 21.31
N LEU A 22 -12.17 20.00 20.33
CA LEU A 22 -11.67 20.27 19.00
C LEU A 22 -12.82 20.72 18.09
N SER A 23 -12.66 21.84 17.39
CA SER A 23 -13.54 22.20 16.26
C SER A 23 -12.95 21.68 14.95
N PHE A 24 -13.80 21.23 14.04
CA PHE A 24 -13.40 20.70 12.74
C PHE A 24 -14.57 20.75 11.75
N GLU A 25 -14.24 20.76 10.46
CA GLU A 25 -15.20 20.89 9.36
C GLU A 25 -15.60 19.54 8.75
N GLU A 26 -16.68 19.54 7.97
CA GLU A 26 -17.08 18.39 7.17
C GLU A 26 -15.95 17.96 6.21
N GLY A 27 -15.65 16.66 6.21
CA GLY A 27 -14.63 16.06 5.36
C GLY A 27 -13.23 16.04 5.96
N GLU A 28 -12.98 16.74 7.08
CA GLU A 28 -11.69 16.70 7.74
C GLU A 28 -11.38 15.32 8.35
N LEU A 29 -10.07 15.03 8.47
CA LEU A 29 -9.58 13.78 9.02
C LEU A 29 -9.25 13.94 10.50
N LEU A 30 -9.82 13.05 11.31
CA LEU A 30 -9.61 12.96 12.74
C LEU A 30 -8.75 11.74 13.05
N TYR A 31 -7.61 11.98 13.69
CA TYR A 31 -6.70 10.95 14.19
C TYR A 31 -6.99 10.71 15.68
N VAL A 32 -7.83 9.72 15.95
CA VAL A 32 -8.35 9.42 17.28
C VAL A 32 -7.36 8.50 18.01
N MET A 33 -6.73 9.03 19.06
CA MET A 33 -5.67 8.36 19.84
C MET A 33 -6.24 7.59 21.05
N GLU A 34 -7.32 8.08 21.63
CA GLU A 34 -8.05 7.51 22.77
C GLU A 34 -9.55 7.60 22.52
N SER A 35 -10.41 7.11 23.43
CA SER A 35 -11.87 7.13 23.25
C SER A 35 -12.48 8.52 23.04
N SER A 36 -11.80 9.59 23.45
CA SER A 36 -12.31 10.96 23.34
C SER A 36 -11.25 12.00 22.97
N LYS A 37 -10.03 11.60 22.59
CA LYS A 37 -8.95 12.53 22.22
C LYS A 37 -8.54 12.31 20.78
N ALA A 38 -8.58 13.39 19.99
CA ALA A 38 -8.25 13.35 18.58
C ALA A 38 -7.38 14.53 18.15
N LYS A 39 -6.75 14.36 17.00
CA LYS A 39 -6.04 15.43 16.29
C LYS A 39 -6.69 15.65 14.94
N CYS A 40 -6.92 16.92 14.58
CA CYS A 40 -7.35 17.38 13.26
C CYS A 40 -6.37 18.46 12.79
N GLY A 41 -5.73 18.24 11.65
CA GLY A 41 -4.65 19.10 11.17
C GLY A 41 -3.54 19.28 12.22
N THR A 42 -3.32 20.51 12.68
CA THR A 42 -2.34 20.84 13.72
C THR A 42 -2.93 20.88 15.14
N CYS A 43 -4.25 20.81 15.27
CA CYS A 43 -4.96 20.97 16.54
C CYS A 43 -5.22 19.62 17.21
N THR A 44 -5.02 19.54 18.53
CA THR A 44 -5.34 18.36 19.34
C THR A 44 -6.31 18.76 20.44
N GLY A 45 -7.36 17.99 20.64
CA GLY A 45 -8.40 18.29 21.62
C GLY A 45 -9.27 17.08 21.90
N LEU A 46 -10.27 17.30 22.75
CA LEU A 46 -11.31 16.32 23.00
C LEU A 46 -12.36 16.33 21.88
N ILE A 47 -12.97 15.19 21.62
CA ILE A 47 -14.15 15.06 20.76
C ILE A 47 -15.27 14.39 21.54
N PRO A 48 -16.55 14.68 21.24
CA PRO A 48 -17.66 13.99 21.86
C PRO A 48 -17.55 12.48 21.66
N CYS A 49 -17.79 11.71 22.72
CA CYS A 49 -17.58 10.25 22.70
C CYS A 49 -18.43 9.53 21.66
N ASN A 50 -19.63 10.05 21.35
CA ASN A 50 -20.53 9.51 20.35
C ASN A 50 -20.28 10.05 18.93
N TYR A 51 -19.44 11.08 18.76
CA TYR A 51 -19.25 11.71 17.45
C TYR A 51 -18.74 10.71 16.40
N VAL A 52 -17.74 9.89 16.77
CA VAL A 52 -17.15 8.90 15.85
C VAL A 52 -18.18 7.86 15.40
N GLU A 53 -19.13 7.48 16.25
CA GLU A 53 -20.13 6.46 15.97
C GLU A 53 -21.33 7.00 15.19
N GLU A 54 -21.75 8.24 15.48
CA GLU A 54 -22.94 8.85 14.88
C GLU A 54 -22.63 9.66 13.63
N ASN A 55 -21.46 10.31 13.57
CA ASN A 55 -21.14 11.35 12.60
C ASN A 55 -19.77 11.16 11.93
N GLY A 56 -19.10 10.03 12.17
CA GLY A 56 -17.80 9.71 11.62
C GLY A 56 -17.83 8.52 10.65
N GLU A 57 -17.04 8.59 9.59
CA GLU A 57 -16.73 7.43 8.74
C GLU A 57 -15.36 6.87 9.14
N LEU A 58 -15.34 5.67 9.73
CA LEU A 58 -14.08 5.01 10.12
C LEU A 58 -13.31 4.54 8.88
N ILE A 59 -12.13 5.13 8.67
CA ILE A 59 -11.18 4.68 7.66
C ILE A 59 -10.39 3.50 8.24
N THR A 60 -10.74 2.29 7.81
CA THR A 60 -10.19 1.06 8.39
C THR A 60 -8.73 0.79 8.02
N MET A 61 -8.27 1.29 6.87
CA MET A 61 -6.92 1.03 6.32
C MET A 61 -6.35 2.28 5.66
N PRO A 62 -6.15 3.36 6.43
CA PRO A 62 -5.78 4.68 5.90
C PRO A 62 -4.49 4.66 5.06
N LEU A 63 -3.43 3.96 5.51
CA LEU A 63 -2.17 3.86 4.76
C LEU A 63 -2.37 3.12 3.44
N HIS A 64 -3.15 2.04 3.42
CA HIS A 64 -3.41 1.27 2.21
C HIS A 64 -4.27 2.05 1.21
N ASP A 65 -5.29 2.78 1.67
CA ASP A 65 -6.13 3.61 0.80
C ASP A 65 -5.32 4.78 0.22
N ALA A 66 -4.50 5.44 1.05
CA ALA A 66 -3.56 6.47 0.60
C ALA A 66 -2.61 5.94 -0.47
N CYS A 67 -1.95 4.80 -0.21
CA CYS A 67 -1.05 4.16 -1.18
C CYS A 67 -1.78 3.69 -2.43
N ARG A 68 -3.00 3.15 -2.33
CA ARG A 68 -3.78 2.68 -3.49
C ARG A 68 -4.16 3.82 -4.42
N ARG A 69 -4.47 4.99 -3.87
CA ARG A 69 -4.87 6.18 -4.61
C ARG A 69 -3.70 7.09 -5.01
N GLY A 70 -2.50 6.84 -4.49
CA GLY A 70 -1.34 7.72 -4.67
C GLY A 70 -1.46 9.04 -3.89
N ASN A 71 -2.28 9.07 -2.83
CA ASN A 71 -2.45 10.26 -2.00
C ASN A 71 -1.30 10.35 -0.98
N ILE A 72 -0.19 10.92 -1.43
CA ILE A 72 1.05 11.07 -0.64
C ILE A 72 0.81 11.93 0.60
N LEU A 73 0.04 13.01 0.49
CA LEU A 73 -0.24 13.90 1.61
C LEU A 73 -0.97 13.18 2.75
N PHE A 74 -2.01 12.41 2.41
CA PHE A 74 -2.71 11.61 3.41
C PHE A 74 -1.82 10.49 3.98
N PHE A 75 -0.95 9.90 3.14
CA PHE A 75 0.01 8.91 3.60
C PHE A 75 0.97 9.49 4.65
N GLU A 76 1.61 10.62 4.36
CA GLU A 76 2.53 11.31 5.29
C GLU A 76 1.82 11.73 6.57
N GLU A 77 0.61 12.29 6.45
CA GLU A 77 -0.19 12.70 7.60
C GLU A 77 -0.55 11.49 8.50
N ALA A 78 -0.94 10.36 7.91
CA ALA A 78 -1.27 9.16 8.67
C ALA A 78 -0.05 8.56 9.39
N ILE A 79 1.12 8.52 8.74
CA ILE A 79 2.37 8.06 9.37
C ILE A 79 2.76 8.99 10.52
N LEU A 80 2.70 10.31 10.33
CA LEU A 80 3.02 11.31 11.35
C LEU A 80 2.13 11.17 12.59
N ASN A 81 0.88 10.74 12.40
CA ASN A 81 -0.08 10.49 13.47
C ASN A 81 -0.03 9.05 14.02
N GLY A 82 1.02 8.27 13.74
CA GLY A 82 1.29 6.99 14.39
C GLY A 82 0.45 5.82 13.89
N VAL A 83 -0.16 5.93 12.71
CA VAL A 83 -0.88 4.83 12.09
C VAL A 83 0.11 3.76 11.63
N SER A 84 -0.11 2.51 12.06
CA SER A 84 0.68 1.35 11.62
C SER A 84 -0.20 0.11 11.55
N GLN A 85 -0.60 -0.32 10.34
CA GLN A 85 -1.49 -1.48 10.15
C GLN A 85 -1.16 -2.25 8.87
N LEU A 86 -1.53 -3.54 8.85
CA LEU A 86 -1.69 -4.38 7.65
C LEU A 86 -3.19 -4.46 7.31
N ASP A 87 -3.54 -4.76 6.05
CA ASP A 87 -4.95 -4.93 5.71
C ASP A 87 -5.49 -6.33 6.07
N LYS A 88 -6.80 -6.53 5.94
CA LYS A 88 -7.48 -7.82 6.23
C LYS A 88 -7.01 -8.96 5.32
N ALA A 89 -6.42 -8.65 4.18
CA ALA A 89 -5.87 -9.63 3.25
C ALA A 89 -4.36 -9.88 3.48
N GLY A 90 -3.77 -9.25 4.50
CA GLY A 90 -2.35 -9.34 4.80
C GLY A 90 -1.47 -8.50 3.88
N ASN A 91 -2.04 -7.65 3.02
CA ASN A 91 -1.24 -6.77 2.18
C ASN A 91 -0.61 -5.67 3.01
N THR A 92 0.61 -5.31 2.63
CA THR A 92 1.32 -4.14 3.14
C THR A 92 0.88 -2.88 2.38
N ALA A 93 1.17 -1.70 2.93
CA ALA A 93 1.01 -0.44 2.18
C ALA A 93 1.89 -0.44 0.90
N LEU A 94 3.07 -1.06 0.96
CA LEU A 94 3.97 -1.22 -0.19
C LEU A 94 3.33 -2.04 -1.31
N PHE A 95 2.59 -3.10 -0.98
CA PHE A 95 1.85 -3.88 -1.98
C PHE A 95 0.87 -3.02 -2.78
N TRP A 96 0.06 -2.19 -2.12
CA TRP A 96 -0.90 -1.33 -2.81
C TRP A 96 -0.24 -0.19 -3.59
N ALA A 97 0.84 0.38 -3.06
CA ALA A 97 1.64 1.38 -3.77
C ALA A 97 2.22 0.78 -5.06
N ALA A 98 2.80 -0.42 -4.98
CA ALA A 98 3.35 -1.16 -6.11
C ALA A 98 2.28 -1.58 -7.14
N HIS A 99 1.13 -2.07 -6.67
CA HIS A 99 -0.03 -2.39 -7.52
C HIS A 99 -0.52 -1.16 -8.30
N GLY A 100 -0.58 0.00 -7.65
CA GLY A 100 -0.98 1.26 -8.27
C GLY A 100 0.08 1.91 -9.14
N GLY A 101 1.37 1.57 -8.97
CA GLY A 101 2.48 2.26 -9.61
C GLY A 101 2.86 3.57 -8.93
N HIS A 102 2.49 3.76 -7.65
CA HIS A 102 2.68 5.01 -6.91
C HIS A 102 4.08 5.09 -6.31
N VAL A 103 5.08 5.33 -7.17
CA VAL A 103 6.51 5.29 -6.86
C VAL A 103 6.87 6.20 -5.67
N SER A 104 6.30 7.39 -5.57
CA SER A 104 6.59 8.31 -4.45
C SER A 104 6.17 7.72 -3.10
N CYS A 105 5.00 7.08 -3.02
CA CYS A 105 4.57 6.37 -1.81
C CYS A 105 5.51 5.20 -1.51
N MET A 106 5.98 4.48 -2.54
CA MET A 106 6.94 3.39 -2.38
C MET A 106 8.27 3.91 -1.82
N GLN A 107 8.80 5.00 -2.34
CA GLN A 107 10.05 5.59 -1.85
C GLN A 107 9.96 5.97 -0.36
N LEU A 108 8.88 6.63 0.05
CA LEU A 108 8.65 6.99 1.46
C LEU A 108 8.55 5.74 2.35
N LEU A 109 7.84 4.72 1.88
CA LEU A 109 7.72 3.44 2.57
C LEU A 109 9.11 2.79 2.74
N LEU A 110 9.90 2.70 1.68
CA LEU A 110 11.20 2.04 1.68
C LEU A 110 12.26 2.74 2.55
N GLN A 111 12.08 4.03 2.85
CA GLN A 111 12.92 4.75 3.82
C GLN A 111 12.64 4.35 5.27
N SER A 112 11.50 3.70 5.56
CA SER A 112 11.16 3.25 6.90
C SER A 112 11.88 1.94 7.24
N GLU A 113 12.65 1.91 8.34
CA GLU A 113 13.52 0.80 8.76
C GLU A 113 12.81 -0.56 8.94
N LYS A 114 11.47 -0.60 8.95
CA LYS A 114 10.68 -1.78 9.31
C LYS A 114 9.97 -2.46 8.14
N ILE A 115 10.19 -2.03 6.90
CA ILE A 115 9.46 -2.62 5.77
C ILE A 115 10.11 -3.90 5.29
N ASP A 116 9.34 -4.99 5.39
CA ASP A 116 9.65 -6.23 4.69
C ASP A 116 9.22 -6.13 3.22
N LEU A 117 10.20 -5.93 2.34
CA LEU A 117 10.07 -5.92 0.88
C LEU A 117 9.43 -7.18 0.31
N ASN A 118 9.61 -8.31 1.00
CA ASN A 118 9.25 -9.64 0.54
C ASN A 118 8.03 -10.19 1.26
N ALA A 119 7.33 -9.35 2.04
CA ALA A 119 6.11 -9.73 2.73
C ALA A 119 5.09 -10.29 1.74
N GLN A 120 4.60 -11.49 2.04
CA GLN A 120 3.57 -12.16 1.26
C GLN A 120 2.19 -11.89 1.88
N ASN A 121 1.22 -11.54 1.05
CA ASN A 121 -0.17 -11.48 1.46
C ASN A 121 -0.76 -12.90 1.61
N LYS A 122 -2.06 -13.01 1.91
CA LYS A 122 -2.74 -14.31 2.05
C LYS A 122 -2.76 -15.18 0.80
N LEU A 123 -2.49 -14.62 -0.39
CA LEU A 123 -2.38 -15.33 -1.66
C LEU A 123 -0.91 -15.69 -1.98
N GLY A 124 0.02 -15.38 -1.09
CA GLY A 124 1.45 -15.56 -1.34
C GLY A 124 2.06 -14.47 -2.22
N ASP A 125 1.31 -13.45 -2.63
CA ASP A 125 1.83 -12.40 -3.51
C ASP A 125 2.63 -11.37 -2.72
N THR A 126 3.75 -10.93 -3.31
CA THR A 126 4.57 -9.82 -2.82
C THR A 126 4.27 -8.53 -3.58
N ALA A 127 4.84 -7.40 -3.15
CA ALA A 127 4.75 -6.14 -3.90
C ALA A 127 5.27 -6.26 -5.35
N LEU A 128 6.28 -7.11 -5.58
CA LEU A 128 6.82 -7.36 -6.92
C LEU A 128 5.84 -8.15 -7.79
N HIS A 129 5.11 -9.12 -7.24
CA HIS A 129 4.03 -9.81 -7.95
C HIS A 129 2.97 -8.81 -8.42
N ALA A 130 2.54 -7.91 -7.54
CA ALA A 130 1.53 -6.91 -7.87
C ALA A 130 2.00 -5.92 -8.94
N ALA A 131 3.23 -5.40 -8.86
CA ALA A 131 3.79 -4.48 -9.85
C ALA A 131 3.95 -5.16 -11.23
N ALA A 132 4.43 -6.40 -11.25
CA ALA A 132 4.60 -7.17 -12.48
C ALA A 132 3.24 -7.47 -13.15
N TRP A 133 2.26 -7.95 -12.37
CA TRP A 133 0.92 -8.23 -12.87
C TRP A 133 0.21 -6.98 -13.43
N LYS A 134 0.45 -5.81 -12.82
CA LYS A 134 -0.13 -4.54 -13.26
C LYS A 134 0.68 -3.79 -14.31
N GLY A 135 1.81 -4.31 -14.75
CA GLY A 135 2.63 -3.65 -15.77
C GLY A 135 3.26 -2.35 -15.29
N ARG A 136 3.63 -2.24 -14.00
CA ARG A 136 4.16 -1.00 -13.40
C ARG A 136 5.68 -0.98 -13.48
N ILE A 137 6.23 -0.56 -14.62
CA ILE A 137 7.68 -0.60 -14.92
C ILE A 137 8.51 0.12 -13.85
N GLU A 138 8.16 1.35 -13.49
CA GLU A 138 8.95 2.11 -12.50
C GLU A 138 8.86 1.50 -11.09
N ALA A 139 7.71 0.92 -10.74
CA ALA A 139 7.55 0.22 -9.47
C ALA A 139 8.38 -1.07 -9.42
N VAL A 140 8.42 -1.84 -10.52
CA VAL A 140 9.31 -3.01 -10.66
C VAL A 140 10.76 -2.58 -10.53
N SER A 141 11.17 -1.53 -11.25
CA SER A 141 12.53 -0.97 -11.18
C SER A 141 12.94 -0.62 -9.74
N LEU A 142 12.07 0.09 -9.03
CA LEU A 142 12.32 0.49 -7.65
C LEU A 142 12.42 -0.72 -6.71
N LEU A 143 11.53 -1.71 -6.84
CA LEU A 143 11.56 -2.90 -6.01
C LEU A 143 12.83 -3.73 -6.23
N LEU A 144 13.23 -3.93 -7.49
CA LEU A 144 14.44 -4.67 -7.84
C LEU A 144 15.70 -3.97 -7.34
N SER A 145 15.83 -2.66 -7.56
CA SER A 145 16.95 -1.86 -7.04
C SER A 145 17.00 -1.79 -5.52
N SER A 146 15.87 -2.01 -4.84
CA SER A 146 15.79 -2.12 -3.38
C SER A 146 16.07 -3.54 -2.86
N GLY A 147 16.34 -4.51 -3.73
CA GLY A 147 16.66 -5.89 -3.34
C GLY A 147 15.46 -6.81 -3.13
N ALA A 148 14.32 -6.54 -3.77
CA ALA A 148 13.19 -7.46 -3.75
C ALA A 148 13.56 -8.81 -4.40
N LYS A 149 13.17 -9.92 -3.76
CA LYS A 149 13.44 -11.27 -4.28
C LYS A 149 12.55 -11.58 -5.46
N THR A 150 13.16 -12.04 -6.55
CA THR A 150 12.49 -12.40 -7.82
C THR A 150 11.96 -13.84 -7.85
N ASN A 151 12.43 -14.68 -6.93
CA ASN A 151 12.18 -16.13 -6.93
C ASN A 151 11.11 -16.59 -5.92
N ILE A 152 10.40 -15.67 -5.25
CA ILE A 152 9.30 -16.01 -4.34
C ILE A 152 8.12 -16.54 -5.16
N LEU A 153 7.52 -17.63 -4.70
CA LEU A 153 6.32 -18.21 -5.29
C LEU A 153 5.09 -17.78 -4.50
N ASN A 154 4.04 -17.38 -5.22
CA ASN A 154 2.71 -17.22 -4.64
C ASN A 154 2.03 -18.58 -4.43
N CYS A 155 0.79 -18.59 -3.91
CA CYS A 155 0.04 -19.82 -3.65
C CYS A 155 -0.31 -20.61 -4.92
N GLU A 156 -0.24 -20.01 -6.11
CA GLU A 156 -0.43 -20.69 -7.40
C GLU A 156 0.87 -21.27 -7.95
N GLY A 157 2.00 -21.10 -7.26
CA GLY A 157 3.31 -21.56 -7.72
C GLY A 157 3.95 -20.63 -8.75
N ASN A 158 3.46 -19.40 -8.90
CA ASN A 158 3.98 -18.42 -9.85
C ASN A 158 5.00 -17.50 -9.18
N LYS A 159 6.14 -17.25 -9.87
CA LYS A 159 7.03 -16.11 -9.57
C LYS A 159 6.44 -14.82 -10.16
N ALA A 160 6.90 -13.66 -9.69
CA ALA A 160 6.50 -12.37 -10.25
C ALA A 160 6.73 -12.26 -11.78
N LEU A 161 7.80 -12.87 -12.30
CA LEU A 161 8.10 -12.94 -13.73
C LEU A 161 6.93 -13.50 -14.55
N ALA A 162 6.30 -14.58 -14.07
CA ALA A 162 5.23 -15.30 -14.77
C ALA A 162 3.91 -14.52 -14.81
N LEU A 163 3.77 -13.47 -14.00
CA LEU A 163 2.55 -12.65 -13.94
C LEU A 163 2.56 -11.45 -14.90
N SER A 164 3.73 -11.09 -15.44
CA SER A 164 3.86 -10.00 -16.42
C SER A 164 3.63 -10.50 -17.84
N ARG A 165 2.95 -9.68 -18.65
CA ARG A 165 2.89 -9.83 -20.11
C ARG A 165 3.76 -8.81 -20.85
N ASP A 166 4.36 -7.88 -20.12
CA ASP A 166 5.21 -6.83 -20.66
C ASP A 166 6.64 -7.36 -20.84
N PRO A 167 7.18 -7.40 -22.08
CA PRO A 167 8.54 -7.87 -22.34
C PRO A 167 9.63 -7.10 -21.57
N GLU A 168 9.43 -5.80 -21.32
CA GLU A 168 10.40 -4.99 -20.59
C GLU A 168 10.49 -5.44 -19.13
N ILE A 169 9.35 -5.61 -18.47
CA ILE A 169 9.28 -6.11 -17.08
C ILE A 169 9.83 -7.53 -16.99
N ILE A 170 9.49 -8.40 -17.94
CA ILE A 170 10.01 -9.77 -18.00
C ILE A 170 11.54 -9.73 -18.04
N ASN A 171 12.11 -8.93 -18.94
CA ASN A 171 13.56 -8.78 -19.07
C ASN A 171 14.21 -8.17 -17.81
N MET A 172 13.57 -7.18 -17.17
CA MET A 172 14.06 -6.56 -15.94
C MET A 172 14.15 -7.57 -14.80
N ILE A 173 13.08 -8.35 -14.58
CA ILE A 173 13.02 -9.36 -13.52
C ILE A 173 14.00 -10.50 -13.84
N ALA A 174 14.06 -10.96 -15.09
CA ALA A 174 14.96 -12.05 -15.49
C ALA A 174 16.44 -11.70 -15.28
N LYS A 175 16.84 -10.45 -15.56
CA LYS A 175 18.21 -9.95 -15.30
C LYS A 175 18.58 -9.94 -13.81
N HIS A 176 17.60 -9.81 -12.93
CA HIS A 176 17.78 -9.81 -11.48
C HIS A 176 17.46 -11.18 -10.85
N ASP A 177 17.17 -12.21 -11.66
CA ASP A 177 17.04 -13.59 -11.19
C ASP A 177 18.38 -14.30 -11.41
N ASP A 178 19.18 -14.42 -10.34
CA ASP A 178 20.47 -15.12 -10.34
C ASP A 178 20.34 -16.58 -10.85
N SER A 179 19.14 -17.18 -10.76
CA SER A 179 18.90 -18.54 -11.26
C SER A 179 18.78 -18.64 -12.79
N LEU A 180 18.45 -17.54 -13.47
CA LEU A 180 18.24 -17.48 -14.93
C LEU A 180 19.49 -17.07 -15.71
N ILE A 181 20.52 -16.54 -15.06
CA ILE A 181 21.82 -16.24 -15.72
C ILE A 181 22.48 -17.53 -16.26
N SER A 182 22.05 -18.71 -15.79
CA SER A 182 22.55 -20.01 -16.25
C SER A 182 21.80 -20.66 -17.42
N ASN A 183 20.56 -20.25 -17.74
CA ASN A 183 19.75 -20.93 -18.77
C ASN A 183 18.98 -19.94 -19.65
N ASN A 184 19.18 -20.08 -20.96
CA ASN A 184 18.73 -19.20 -22.04
C ASN A 184 17.32 -18.60 -21.88
N VAL A 185 17.24 -17.29 -22.17
CA VAL A 185 16.02 -16.47 -22.24
C VAL A 185 15.02 -16.95 -23.33
N SER A 186 15.39 -17.92 -24.17
CA SER A 186 14.57 -18.45 -25.26
C SER A 186 13.36 -19.26 -24.80
N ASP A 187 13.41 -19.89 -23.63
CA ASP A 187 12.43 -20.92 -23.24
C ASP A 187 11.13 -20.32 -22.68
N TYR A 188 11.08 -18.99 -22.49
CA TYR A 188 9.90 -18.28 -21.97
C TYR A 188 9.03 -17.66 -23.08
N PHE A 189 9.50 -17.61 -24.32
CA PHE A 189 8.65 -17.29 -25.48
C PHE A 189 7.98 -18.58 -25.96
N GLY A 190 7.01 -19.07 -25.18
CA GLY A 190 6.14 -20.17 -25.61
C GLY A 190 5.38 -19.77 -26.88
N ASN A 191 5.55 -20.59 -27.92
CA ASN A 191 4.91 -20.56 -29.23
C ASN A 191 3.57 -19.82 -29.28
N ALA A 192 3.57 -18.63 -29.88
CA ALA A 192 2.39 -18.09 -30.55
C ALA A 192 2.44 -18.54 -32.02
N GLU A 193 2.16 -19.82 -32.25
CA GLU A 193 1.84 -20.34 -33.58
C GLU A 193 0.41 -20.89 -33.59
N GLU A 194 -0.34 -20.42 -34.59
CA GLU A 194 -1.51 -21.02 -35.24
C GLU A 194 -2.81 -21.21 -34.45
N LEU A 195 -3.74 -20.27 -34.66
CA LEU A 195 -5.12 -20.64 -34.98
C LEU A 195 -5.51 -19.93 -36.29
N ASP A 196 -5.31 -20.68 -37.37
CA ASP A 196 -5.79 -20.39 -38.70
C ASP A 196 -7.32 -20.26 -38.76
N SER A 197 -7.73 -19.54 -39.80
CA SER A 197 -9.05 -19.36 -40.40
C SER A 197 -9.98 -20.58 -40.37
N ASP A 198 -11.27 -20.27 -40.17
CA ASP A 198 -12.37 -20.67 -41.07
C ASP A 198 -13.45 -19.56 -41.10
#